data_AF-A0A1C4YBH9-F1
#
_entry.id   AF-A0A1C4YBH9-F1
#
_cell.length_a   1.000
_cell.length_b   1.000
_cell.length_c   1.000
_cell.angle_alpha   90.00
_cell.angle_beta   90.00
_cell.angle_gamma   90.00
#
_symmetry.space_group_name_H-M   'P 1'
#
loop_
_entity.id
_entity.type
_entity.pdbx_description
1 polymer ?
#
loop_
_entity_poly.entity_id
_entity_poly.type
_entity_poly.pdbx_seq_one_letter_code
_entity_poly.pdbx_strand_id
1 'polypeptide(L)'
;MPSSVAAHIREGCTTATLWDHGVVTSTWVEPSNTATALLLLGRGSDPATERGVECPGDLPAPSDPGLVARAAAAKAALGERVFVLGHHYQRDEVIQFADVTGDSFKLAREAAARPDAEYIVFCGVHFMAESADILTSDAQKVILPDLAAGCSMADMAVLSQVETAWDVLTELGVAADTVPVTYMNSSADIKGFVGRNGGVVCTSSNAKRALDWAYQQGSKVLFLPDQHLGRNTAVLEMGFSLDDCVLYDPHKPNGGLTAEQLRDARMILWRGHCSVHGRFTLDSVNDVRQRVPGVNVLVHPECRHEVVNAADLVGSTEYIIRTIEAAPAGSAWAVGTELNLVRRLALAHPDKQIMFLDKAVCYCSTMNRIDLPHLVWALEELVAGRVVNQITVDADTAHHARVALDQMLALPGA
;
A
#
# COMPACT_ATOMS: atom_id res chain seq x y z
N MET A 1 -50.90 -33.75 5.67
CA MET A 1 -50.61 -35.21 5.61
C MET A 1 -51.13 -35.75 4.29
N PRO A 2 -50.54 -36.79 3.69
CA PRO A 2 -49.11 -37.02 3.45
C PRO A 2 -48.84 -37.51 2.00
N SER A 3 -47.64 -37.31 1.47
CA SER A 3 -46.98 -38.33 0.61
C SER A 3 -45.51 -37.97 0.39
N SER A 4 -44.63 -38.81 0.94
CA SER A 4 -43.22 -38.94 0.60
C SER A 4 -43.04 -39.45 -0.84
N VAL A 5 -41.90 -39.15 -1.47
CA VAL A 5 -40.83 -40.11 -1.80
C VAL A 5 -39.62 -39.31 -2.30
N ALA A 6 -38.46 -39.65 -1.74
CA ALA A 6 -37.14 -39.12 -2.05
C ALA A 6 -36.56 -39.72 -3.34
N ALA A 7 -35.71 -38.96 -4.05
CA ALA A 7 -34.33 -39.35 -4.43
C ALA A 7 -33.74 -38.40 -5.50
N HIS A 8 -32.52 -37.90 -5.20
CA HIS A 8 -31.38 -37.71 -6.10
C HIS A 8 -31.50 -36.68 -7.24
N ILE A 9 -30.78 -35.57 -7.12
CA ILE A 9 -29.46 -35.35 -7.74
C ILE A 9 -28.85 -34.10 -7.07
N ARG A 10 -27.77 -34.31 -6.31
CA ARG A 10 -26.81 -33.29 -5.88
C ARG A 10 -25.55 -33.52 -6.70
N GLU A 11 -25.27 -32.64 -7.63
CA GLU A 11 -23.97 -32.43 -8.27
C GLU A 11 -23.93 -30.91 -8.51
N GLY A 12 -22.95 -30.10 -8.13
CA GLY A 12 -21.58 -30.33 -7.67
C GLY A 12 -20.88 -28.99 -7.95
N CYS A 13 -21.24 -27.94 -7.20
CA CYS A 13 -20.57 -26.65 -7.31
C CYS A 13 -19.36 -26.67 -6.37
N THR A 14 -18.25 -27.20 -6.87
CA THR A 14 -16.95 -27.14 -6.18
C THR A 14 -16.38 -25.73 -6.35
N THR A 15 -16.45 -24.94 -5.29
CA THR A 15 -15.56 -23.81 -5.06
C THR A 15 -14.13 -24.31 -5.07
N ALA A 16 -13.36 -23.99 -6.12
CA ALA A 16 -11.93 -24.27 -6.16
C ALA A 16 -11.20 -23.34 -5.18
N THR A 17 -10.95 -23.82 -3.97
CA THR A 17 -9.99 -23.25 -3.03
C THR A 17 -8.58 -23.41 -3.60
N LEU A 18 -7.93 -22.31 -3.95
CA LEU A 18 -6.58 -22.27 -4.54
C LEU A 18 -5.43 -22.37 -3.51
N TRP A 19 -5.71 -22.76 -2.28
CA TRP A 19 -4.68 -22.89 -1.23
C TRP A 19 -4.91 -24.18 -0.45
N ASP A 20 -4.43 -25.29 -1.02
CA ASP A 20 -4.28 -26.55 -0.29
C ASP A 20 -2.90 -26.54 0.40
N HIS A 21 -2.90 -26.61 1.74
CA HIS A 21 -1.70 -26.57 2.57
C HIS A 21 -0.94 -27.90 2.47
N GLY A 22 -0.27 -28.11 1.34
CA GLY A 22 0.76 -29.14 1.18
C GLY A 22 2.08 -28.68 1.79
N VAL A 23 2.79 -29.60 2.45
CA VAL A 23 4.13 -29.41 3.03
C VAL A 23 5.03 -28.65 2.04
N VAL A 24 5.38 -27.42 2.39
CA VAL A 24 6.18 -26.52 1.54
C VAL A 24 7.63 -27.00 1.52
N THR A 25 7.96 -27.85 0.55
CA THR A 25 9.34 -28.05 0.08
C THR A 25 9.50 -27.37 -1.26
N SER A 26 9.34 -26.04 -1.33
CA SER A 26 9.69 -25.28 -2.54
C SER A 26 11.10 -24.69 -2.37
N THR A 27 12.08 -25.30 -3.02
CA THR A 27 13.34 -24.60 -3.35
C THR A 27 12.97 -23.48 -4.31
N TRP A 28 12.76 -22.27 -3.81
CA TRP A 28 12.56 -21.12 -4.66
C TRP A 28 13.83 -20.92 -5.50
N VAL A 29 13.72 -21.16 -6.79
CA VAL A 29 14.75 -20.86 -7.78
C VAL A 29 14.16 -19.74 -8.62
N GLU A 30 14.85 -18.60 -8.64
CA GLU A 30 14.46 -17.49 -9.50
C GLU A 30 14.35 -18.01 -10.95
N PRO A 31 13.17 -17.91 -11.61
CA PRO A 31 12.95 -18.56 -12.89
C PRO A 31 14.01 -18.13 -13.90
N SER A 32 14.85 -19.08 -14.35
CA SER A 32 15.86 -18.81 -15.37
C SER A 32 15.15 -18.61 -16.72
N ASN A 33 15.41 -17.45 -17.33
CA ASN A 33 14.77 -16.92 -18.54
C ASN A 33 13.30 -16.52 -18.36
N THR A 34 13.13 -15.36 -17.74
CA THR A 34 11.85 -14.66 -17.68
C THR A 34 11.37 -14.24 -19.07
N ALA A 35 10.04 -14.33 -19.22
CA ALA A 35 9.28 -13.98 -20.41
C ALA A 35 9.73 -12.66 -21.05
N THR A 36 9.48 -12.52 -22.35
CA THR A 36 9.70 -11.32 -23.19
C THR A 36 9.35 -9.97 -22.52
N ALA A 37 8.47 -9.98 -21.51
CA ALA A 37 8.17 -8.89 -20.59
C ALA A 37 9.38 -8.27 -19.85
N LEU A 38 10.35 -9.07 -19.39
CA LEU A 38 11.55 -8.59 -18.69
C LEU A 38 12.65 -8.10 -19.65
N LEU A 39 12.59 -8.50 -20.92
CA LEU A 39 13.42 -7.93 -22.00
C LEU A 39 12.96 -6.52 -22.42
N LEU A 40 11.71 -6.14 -22.08
CA LEU A 40 11.16 -4.81 -22.31
C LEU A 40 11.37 -3.83 -21.13
N LEU A 41 11.74 -4.36 -19.96
CA LEU A 41 12.38 -3.56 -18.92
C LEU A 41 13.75 -3.16 -19.47
N GLY A 42 13.96 -1.86 -19.68
CA GLY A 42 15.30 -1.38 -19.96
C GLY A 42 16.20 -1.77 -18.79
N ARG A 43 17.48 -2.06 -19.03
CA ARG A 43 18.50 -2.06 -17.96
C ARG A 43 18.87 -0.64 -17.56
N GLY A 44 17.89 0.27 -17.60
CA GLY A 44 18.09 1.67 -17.29
C GLY A 44 18.36 1.79 -15.80
N SER A 45 19.49 2.40 -15.45
CA SER A 45 19.76 2.84 -14.09
C SER A 45 19.53 4.34 -13.99
N ASP A 46 19.18 4.80 -12.79
CA ASP A 46 19.08 6.20 -12.45
C ASP A 46 19.76 6.42 -11.09
N PRO A 47 20.99 6.96 -11.07
CA PRO A 47 21.70 7.20 -9.81
C PRO A 47 21.20 8.45 -9.07
N ALA A 48 20.32 9.26 -9.68
CA ALA A 48 19.80 10.51 -9.12
C ALA A 48 18.36 10.34 -8.59
N THR A 49 18.09 9.21 -7.92
CA THR A 49 16.76 8.92 -7.38
C THR A 49 16.43 9.74 -6.14
N GLU A 50 15.15 10.06 -5.98
CA GLU A 50 14.63 10.59 -4.74
C GLU A 50 14.69 9.53 -3.63
N ARG A 51 14.82 9.99 -2.38
CA ARG A 51 14.80 9.13 -1.19
C ARG A 51 13.57 8.21 -1.20
N GLY A 52 13.80 6.92 -0.94
CA GLY A 52 12.75 5.89 -0.94
C GLY A 52 12.65 5.08 -2.24
N VAL A 53 13.41 5.44 -3.28
CA VAL A 53 13.57 4.63 -4.51
C VAL A 53 15.04 4.35 -4.77
N GLU A 54 15.32 3.12 -5.18
CA GLU A 54 16.58 2.75 -5.81
C GLU A 54 16.34 2.33 -7.26
N CYS A 55 17.19 2.81 -8.18
CA CYS A 55 17.16 2.46 -9.59
C CYS A 55 18.52 1.94 -10.08
N PRO A 56 19.03 0.82 -9.55
CA PRO A 56 20.37 0.34 -9.88
C PRO A 56 20.48 -0.23 -11.31
N GLY A 57 19.38 -0.45 -12.01
CA GLY A 57 19.35 -1.02 -13.36
C GLY A 57 19.28 -2.55 -13.40
N ASP A 58 19.43 -3.20 -12.25
CA ASP A 58 19.28 -4.64 -12.04
C ASP A 58 18.43 -4.89 -10.77
N LEU A 59 17.92 -6.11 -10.59
CA LEU A 59 17.24 -6.47 -9.34
C LEU A 59 18.27 -6.82 -8.24
N PRO A 60 17.91 -6.68 -6.95
CA PRO A 60 18.74 -7.18 -5.86
C PRO A 60 19.08 -8.66 -6.05
N ALA A 61 20.30 -9.05 -5.69
CA ALA A 61 20.71 -10.45 -5.79
C ALA A 61 19.78 -11.36 -4.96
N PRO A 62 19.50 -12.59 -5.45
CA PRO A 62 18.74 -13.56 -4.68
C PRO A 62 19.46 -13.91 -3.38
N SER A 63 18.69 -14.12 -2.31
CA SER A 63 19.23 -14.55 -1.03
C SER A 63 19.76 -15.98 -1.07
N ASP A 64 20.64 -16.33 -0.11
CA ASP A 64 21.19 -17.68 0.04
C ASP A 64 20.04 -18.73 0.14
N PRO A 65 20.01 -19.75 -0.74
CA PRO A 65 18.99 -20.81 -0.68
C PRO A 65 18.87 -21.51 0.68
N GLY A 66 19.94 -21.56 1.47
CA GLY A 66 19.91 -22.09 2.84
C GLY A 66 18.97 -21.31 3.77
N LEU A 67 18.74 -20.03 3.49
CA LEU A 67 17.81 -19.18 4.25
C LEU A 67 16.34 -19.56 4.00
N VAL A 68 15.99 -20.03 2.80
CA VAL A 68 14.62 -20.47 2.49
C VAL A 68 14.23 -21.66 3.37
N ALA A 69 15.12 -22.66 3.46
CA ALA A 69 14.90 -23.83 4.29
C ALA A 69 14.80 -23.48 5.79
N ARG A 70 15.61 -22.50 6.24
CA ARG A 70 15.58 -22.01 7.63
C ARG A 70 14.30 -21.25 7.96
N ALA A 71 13.85 -20.34 7.09
CA ALA A 71 12.57 -19.65 7.26
C ALA A 71 11.40 -20.65 7.34
N ALA A 72 11.38 -21.64 6.44
CA ALA A 72 10.35 -22.68 6.45
C ALA A 72 10.37 -23.48 7.76
N ALA A 73 11.55 -23.91 8.22
CA ALA A 73 11.70 -24.65 9.47
C ALA A 73 11.28 -23.81 10.69
N ALA A 74 11.67 -22.53 10.74
CA ALA A 74 11.33 -21.64 11.84
C ALA A 74 9.83 -21.34 11.89
N LYS A 75 9.21 -21.03 10.74
CA LYS A 75 7.76 -20.85 10.63
C LYS A 75 7.00 -22.11 11.04
N ALA A 76 7.43 -23.28 10.59
CA ALA A 76 6.83 -24.56 10.96
C ALA A 76 6.96 -24.85 12.47
N ALA A 77 8.08 -24.50 13.09
CA ALA A 77 8.29 -24.67 14.52
C ALA A 77 7.40 -23.75 15.38
N LEU A 78 7.06 -22.56 14.86
CA LEU A 78 6.11 -21.64 15.51
C LEU A 78 4.65 -22.08 15.32
N GLY A 79 4.32 -22.72 14.19
CA GLY A 79 2.97 -23.18 13.88
C GLY A 79 1.95 -22.03 13.92
N GLU A 80 0.76 -22.30 14.46
CA GLU A 80 -0.34 -21.31 14.56
C GLU A 80 -0.01 -20.11 15.47
N ARG A 81 1.10 -20.14 16.23
CA ARG A 81 1.52 -19.00 17.07
C ARG A 81 2.04 -17.83 16.24
N VAL A 82 2.40 -18.03 14.97
CA VAL A 82 2.87 -16.97 14.08
C VAL A 82 1.93 -16.78 12.90
N PHE A 83 1.66 -15.53 12.56
CA PHE A 83 0.94 -15.14 11.36
C PHE A 83 1.77 -14.11 10.60
N VAL A 84 2.17 -14.46 9.37
CA VAL A 84 3.05 -13.64 8.52
C VAL A 84 2.21 -12.87 7.51
N LEU A 85 2.27 -11.55 7.56
CA LEU A 85 1.57 -10.63 6.67
C LEU A 85 2.52 -10.15 5.58
N GLY A 86 2.17 -10.31 4.30
CA GLY A 86 3.00 -9.87 3.17
C GLY A 86 2.35 -8.77 2.35
N HIS A 87 2.95 -7.57 2.31
CA HIS A 87 2.49 -6.54 1.38
C HIS A 87 2.82 -6.93 -0.07
N HIS A 88 1.96 -6.58 -1.02
CA HIS A 88 2.14 -6.89 -2.45
C HIS A 88 3.44 -6.38 -3.08
N TYR A 89 4.09 -5.40 -2.47
CA TYR A 89 5.36 -4.84 -2.95
C TYR A 89 6.60 -5.57 -2.40
N GLN A 90 6.42 -6.57 -1.54
CA GLN A 90 7.52 -7.38 -1.04
C GLN A 90 8.19 -8.19 -2.13
N ARG A 91 9.46 -8.54 -1.90
CA ARG A 91 10.22 -9.48 -2.72
C ARG A 91 9.56 -10.85 -2.70
N ASP A 92 9.63 -11.56 -3.82
CA ASP A 92 9.05 -12.92 -3.93
C ASP A 92 9.65 -13.90 -2.92
N GLU A 93 10.95 -13.76 -2.62
CA GLU A 93 11.63 -14.60 -1.64
C GLU A 93 11.10 -14.42 -0.21
N VAL A 94 10.48 -13.28 0.11
CA VAL A 94 9.84 -13.01 1.40
C VAL A 94 8.35 -13.35 1.33
N ILE A 95 7.65 -12.91 0.28
CA ILE A 95 6.20 -13.05 0.18
C ILE A 95 5.73 -14.50 0.12
N GLN A 96 6.59 -15.43 -0.33
CA GLN A 96 6.29 -16.88 -0.31
C GLN A 96 6.04 -17.43 1.11
N PHE A 97 6.51 -16.73 2.15
CA PHE A 97 6.29 -17.09 3.54
C PHE A 97 5.08 -16.39 4.15
N ALA A 98 4.40 -15.50 3.43
CA ALA A 98 3.21 -14.83 3.93
C ALA A 98 2.03 -15.81 4.02
N ASP A 99 1.28 -15.76 5.13
CA ASP A 99 0.01 -16.46 5.29
C ASP A 99 -1.13 -15.73 4.58
N VAL A 100 -1.00 -14.41 4.45
CA VAL A 100 -1.90 -13.58 3.64
C VAL A 100 -1.15 -12.46 2.96
N THR A 101 -1.54 -12.18 1.72
CA THR A 101 -1.05 -11.05 0.95
C THR A 101 -2.15 -10.01 0.76
N GLY A 102 -1.78 -8.73 0.74
CA GLY A 102 -2.77 -7.65 0.68
C GLY A 102 -2.18 -6.25 0.61
N ASP A 103 -3.08 -5.29 0.41
CA ASP A 103 -2.82 -3.88 0.73
C ASP A 103 -2.79 -3.64 2.25
N SER A 104 -2.33 -2.46 2.65
CA SER A 104 -2.17 -2.06 4.06
C SER A 104 -3.42 -2.30 4.91
N PHE A 105 -4.60 -2.06 4.34
CA PHE A 105 -5.87 -2.15 5.07
C PHE A 105 -6.31 -3.60 5.28
N LYS A 106 -6.25 -4.40 4.21
CA LYS A 106 -6.52 -5.84 4.30
C LYS A 106 -5.62 -6.48 5.36
N LEU A 107 -4.31 -6.22 5.30
CA LEU A 107 -3.35 -6.84 6.23
C LEU A 107 -3.62 -6.47 7.69
N ALA A 108 -3.91 -5.21 8.00
CA ALA A 108 -4.19 -4.80 9.37
C ALA A 108 -5.47 -5.44 9.93
N ARG A 109 -6.51 -5.61 9.09
CA ARG A 109 -7.74 -6.32 9.47
C ARG A 109 -7.50 -7.82 9.67
N GLU A 110 -6.74 -8.46 8.78
CA GLU A 110 -6.41 -9.88 8.91
C GLU A 110 -5.58 -10.16 10.17
N ALA A 111 -4.69 -9.25 10.58
CA ALA A 111 -3.97 -9.33 11.84
C ALA A 111 -4.92 -9.41 13.05
N ALA A 112 -5.88 -8.48 13.12
CA ALA A 112 -6.87 -8.42 14.19
C ALA A 112 -7.86 -9.60 14.18
N ALA A 113 -8.11 -10.20 13.01
CA ALA A 113 -8.97 -11.37 12.84
C ALA A 113 -8.31 -12.70 13.29
N ARG A 114 -7.05 -12.67 13.77
CA ARG A 114 -6.29 -13.85 14.20
C ARG A 114 -5.86 -13.74 15.67
N PRO A 115 -6.80 -13.71 16.63
CA PRO A 115 -6.49 -13.48 18.05
C PRO A 115 -5.62 -14.58 18.67
N ASP A 116 -5.60 -15.79 18.10
CA ASP A 116 -4.80 -16.92 18.60
C ASP A 116 -3.32 -16.87 18.14
N ALA A 117 -2.98 -16.01 17.18
CA ALA A 117 -1.61 -15.81 16.73
C ALA A 117 -0.87 -14.88 17.71
N GLU A 118 0.04 -15.44 18.52
CA GLU A 118 0.86 -14.67 19.47
C GLU A 118 1.77 -13.65 18.77
N TYR A 119 2.30 -14.01 17.59
CA TYR A 119 3.23 -13.19 16.82
C TYR A 119 2.65 -12.83 15.46
N ILE A 120 2.57 -11.54 15.17
CA ILE A 120 2.23 -11.00 13.86
C ILE A 120 3.51 -10.50 13.22
N VAL A 121 4.06 -11.23 12.25
CA VAL A 121 5.27 -10.79 11.53
C VAL A 121 4.83 -9.99 10.31
N PHE A 122 5.10 -8.68 10.31
CA PHE A 122 4.65 -7.78 9.26
C PHE A 122 5.75 -7.54 8.21
N CYS A 123 5.69 -8.26 7.09
CA CYS A 123 6.55 -8.03 5.92
C CYS A 123 6.00 -6.86 5.09
N GLY A 124 6.25 -5.64 5.58
CA GLY A 124 5.84 -4.37 4.98
C GLY A 124 6.71 -3.22 5.48
N VAL A 125 6.09 -2.11 5.88
CA VAL A 125 6.81 -0.93 6.40
C VAL A 125 6.21 -0.47 7.73
N HIS A 126 6.94 0.37 8.47
CA HIS A 126 6.70 0.74 9.86
C HIS A 126 5.26 1.13 10.17
N PHE A 127 4.69 2.08 9.43
CA PHE A 127 3.32 2.53 9.68
C PHE A 127 2.26 1.44 9.50
N MET A 128 2.53 0.43 8.64
CA MET A 128 1.61 -0.69 8.44
C MET A 128 1.62 -1.60 9.68
N ALA A 129 2.82 -1.83 10.23
CA ALA A 129 2.98 -2.56 11.48
C ALA A 129 2.38 -1.80 12.67
N GLU A 130 2.52 -0.47 12.73
CA GLU A 130 1.82 0.36 13.73
C GLU A 130 0.30 0.22 13.61
N SER A 131 -0.22 0.20 12.39
CA SER A 131 -1.66 0.04 12.18
C SER A 131 -2.17 -1.35 12.58
N ALA A 132 -1.34 -2.38 12.39
CA ALA A 132 -1.63 -3.71 12.91
C ALA A 132 -1.64 -3.71 14.44
N ASP A 133 -0.60 -3.14 15.08
CA ASP A 133 -0.47 -3.04 16.54
C ASP A 133 -1.67 -2.33 17.16
N ILE A 134 -2.09 -1.19 16.58
CA ILE A 134 -3.26 -0.44 17.00
C ILE A 134 -4.54 -1.28 16.94
N LEU A 135 -4.71 -2.14 15.93
CA LEU A 135 -5.94 -2.91 15.71
C LEU A 135 -5.97 -4.26 16.44
N THR A 136 -4.82 -4.88 16.66
CA THR A 136 -4.67 -6.15 17.38
C THR A 136 -4.88 -5.99 18.89
N SER A 137 -4.92 -7.12 19.61
CA SER A 137 -5.00 -7.13 21.08
C SER A 137 -3.61 -7.10 21.74
N ASP A 138 -3.53 -6.68 23.00
CA ASP A 138 -2.29 -6.66 23.80
C ASP A 138 -1.61 -8.04 23.93
N ALA A 139 -2.32 -9.13 23.66
CA ALA A 139 -1.78 -10.49 23.65
C ALA A 139 -0.94 -10.79 22.39
N GLN A 140 -1.19 -10.06 21.30
CA GLN A 140 -0.51 -10.21 20.02
C GLN A 140 0.68 -9.24 19.98
N LYS A 141 1.84 -9.75 19.57
CA LYS A 141 3.05 -8.94 19.40
C LYS A 141 3.26 -8.73 17.91
N VAL A 142 3.31 -7.47 17.48
CA VAL A 142 3.60 -7.13 16.08
C VAL A 142 5.10 -6.95 15.90
N ILE A 143 5.70 -7.75 15.02
CA ILE A 143 7.14 -7.75 14.72
C ILE A 143 7.34 -7.17 13.33
N LEU A 144 8.23 -6.17 13.23
CA LEU A 144 8.74 -5.68 11.95
C LEU A 144 10.16 -6.24 11.72
N PRO A 145 10.40 -7.11 10.73
CA PRO A 145 11.72 -7.74 10.53
C PRO A 145 12.90 -6.76 10.46
N ASP A 146 12.71 -5.57 9.90
CA ASP A 146 13.70 -4.49 9.90
C ASP A 146 13.04 -3.16 10.30
N LEU A 147 13.45 -2.60 11.45
CA LEU A 147 12.93 -1.31 11.96
C LEU A 147 13.22 -0.12 11.04
N ALA A 148 14.21 -0.23 10.15
CA ALA A 148 14.51 0.81 9.17
C ALA A 148 13.64 0.71 7.90
N ALA A 149 12.73 -0.28 7.80
CA ALA A 149 11.71 -0.35 6.75
C ALA A 149 10.63 0.72 6.95
N GLY A 150 10.98 1.99 6.70
CA GLY A 150 10.06 3.14 6.79
C GLY A 150 9.29 3.40 5.49
N CYS A 151 8.72 4.61 5.36
CA CYS A 151 8.12 5.07 4.12
C CYS A 151 8.46 6.54 3.92
N SER A 152 9.19 6.85 2.85
CA SER A 152 9.64 8.23 2.58
C SER A 152 8.48 9.21 2.55
N MET A 153 7.32 8.80 2.04
CA MET A 153 6.11 9.61 1.96
C MET A 153 5.41 9.80 3.31
N ALA A 154 5.34 8.75 4.14
CA ALA A 154 4.77 8.87 5.49
C ALA A 154 5.59 9.87 6.33
N ASP A 155 6.91 9.84 6.17
CA ASP A 155 7.85 10.76 6.82
C ASP A 155 7.73 12.23 6.33
N MET A 156 6.99 12.51 5.24
CA MET A 156 6.80 13.88 4.73
C MET A 156 5.78 14.69 5.54
N ALA A 157 4.93 14.04 6.35
CA ALA A 157 4.03 14.71 7.28
C ALA A 157 4.42 14.38 8.71
N VAL A 158 5.00 15.36 9.41
CA VAL A 158 5.37 15.23 10.82
C VAL A 158 4.32 15.92 11.68
N LEU A 159 3.95 15.30 12.82
CA LEU A 159 2.88 15.78 13.69
C LEU A 159 3.00 17.27 14.02
N SER A 160 4.17 17.74 14.44
CA SER A 160 4.38 19.15 14.81
C SER A 160 4.11 20.14 13.66
N GLN A 161 4.40 19.74 12.42
CA GLN A 161 4.10 20.54 11.24
C GLN A 161 2.61 20.54 10.94
N VAL A 162 1.94 19.40 11.11
CA VAL A 162 0.49 19.26 10.92
C VAL A 162 -0.27 20.06 11.97
N GLU A 163 0.17 20.03 13.24
CA GLU A 163 -0.37 20.89 14.30
C GLU A 163 -0.19 22.37 13.98
N THR A 164 0.99 22.78 13.51
CA THR A 164 1.23 24.16 13.07
C THR A 164 0.30 24.56 11.92
N ALA A 165 0.09 23.67 10.94
CA ALA A 165 -0.85 23.92 9.85
C ALA A 165 -2.29 24.06 10.37
N TRP A 166 -2.67 23.23 11.34
CA TRP A 166 -3.99 23.28 11.97
C TRP A 166 -4.21 24.58 12.77
N ASP A 167 -3.18 25.07 13.45
CA ASP A 167 -3.22 26.35 14.16
C ASP A 167 -3.46 27.50 13.16
N VAL A 168 -2.79 27.49 12.00
CA VAL A 168 -3.03 28.48 10.93
C VAL A 168 -4.50 28.43 10.46
N LEU A 169 -5.07 27.24 10.25
CA LEU A 169 -6.48 27.10 9.89
C LEU A 169 -7.42 27.59 10.99
N THR A 170 -7.02 27.41 12.26
CA THR A 170 -7.78 27.86 13.43
C THR A 170 -7.79 29.37 13.53
N GLU A 171 -6.62 30.02 13.39
CA GLU A 171 -6.48 31.48 13.39
C GLU A 171 -7.26 32.14 12.24
N LEU A 172 -7.34 31.48 11.09
CA LEU A 172 -8.12 31.95 9.94
C LEU A 172 -9.63 31.72 10.08
N GLY A 173 -10.07 31.00 11.11
CA GLY A 173 -11.47 30.68 11.40
C GLY A 173 -12.06 29.59 10.50
N VAL A 174 -11.23 28.76 9.86
CA VAL A 174 -11.66 27.71 8.92
C VAL A 174 -11.45 26.29 9.43
N ALA A 175 -10.72 26.09 10.54
CA ALA A 175 -10.49 24.76 11.10
C ALA A 175 -11.79 24.03 11.47
N ALA A 176 -12.79 24.73 12.01
CA ALA A 176 -14.07 24.14 12.41
C ALA A 176 -14.89 23.57 11.23
N ASP A 177 -14.59 24.01 10.01
CA ASP A 177 -15.23 23.54 8.77
C ASP A 177 -14.28 22.68 7.92
N THR A 178 -13.08 22.39 8.46
CA THR A 178 -12.07 21.55 7.82
C THR A 178 -12.07 20.16 8.46
N VAL A 179 -12.13 19.12 7.63
CA VAL A 179 -12.04 17.73 8.07
C VAL A 179 -10.67 17.18 7.69
N PRO A 180 -9.85 16.69 8.64
CA PRO A 180 -8.59 16.06 8.29
C PRO A 180 -8.83 14.64 7.75
N VAL A 181 -8.21 14.32 6.63
CA VAL A 181 -8.21 12.99 6.02
C VAL A 181 -6.77 12.58 5.83
N THR A 182 -6.36 11.45 6.41
CA THR A 182 -5.00 10.94 6.21
C THR A 182 -5.02 9.61 5.48
N TYR A 183 -4.13 9.46 4.51
CA TYR A 183 -3.87 8.18 3.88
C TYR A 183 -3.26 7.22 4.90
N MET A 184 -3.52 5.93 4.74
CA MET A 184 -2.99 4.84 5.57
C MET A 184 -1.46 4.92 5.70
N ASN A 185 -0.79 5.43 4.66
CA ASN A 185 0.64 5.69 4.60
C ASN A 185 1.02 6.96 5.37
N SER A 186 0.78 6.93 6.67
CA SER A 186 1.05 7.99 7.65
C SER A 186 1.45 7.34 8.97
N SER A 187 2.21 8.01 9.83
CA SER A 187 2.55 7.51 11.16
C SER A 187 1.32 7.41 12.08
N ALA A 188 1.44 6.62 13.15
CA ALA A 188 0.40 6.48 14.16
C ALA A 188 -0.02 7.82 14.79
N ASP A 189 0.93 8.72 15.03
CA ASP A 189 0.68 10.05 15.62
C ASP A 189 -0.14 10.97 14.69
N ILE A 190 0.07 10.89 13.37
CA ILE A 190 -0.78 11.57 12.36
C ILE A 190 -2.18 10.97 12.36
N LYS A 191 -2.33 9.64 12.44
CA LYS A 191 -3.65 9.02 12.60
C LYS A 191 -4.33 9.48 13.89
N GLY A 192 -3.57 9.61 14.98
CA GLY A 192 -4.03 10.17 16.25
C GLY A 192 -4.50 11.62 16.11
N PHE A 193 -3.72 12.46 15.41
CA PHE A 193 -4.13 13.83 15.05
C PHE A 193 -5.44 13.86 14.27
N VAL A 194 -5.59 12.98 13.30
CA VAL A 194 -6.82 12.90 12.49
C VAL A 194 -7.99 12.47 13.36
N GLY A 195 -7.84 11.44 14.20
CA GLY A 195 -8.91 10.94 15.05
C GLY A 195 -9.38 11.95 16.11
N ARG A 196 -8.46 12.65 16.78
CA ARG A 196 -8.82 13.67 17.78
C ARG A 196 -9.50 14.91 17.18
N ASN A 197 -9.30 15.16 15.89
CA ASN A 197 -9.93 16.25 15.13
C ASN A 197 -11.12 15.77 14.27
N GLY A 198 -11.73 14.64 14.60
CA GLY A 198 -12.97 14.16 13.95
C GLY A 198 -12.80 13.78 12.48
N GLY A 199 -11.60 13.36 12.09
CA GLY A 199 -11.26 12.97 10.73
C GLY A 199 -11.32 11.46 10.47
N VAL A 200 -10.79 11.05 9.31
CA VAL A 200 -10.83 9.65 8.86
C VAL A 200 -9.53 9.21 8.18
N VAL A 201 -9.17 7.94 8.34
CA VAL A 201 -8.10 7.32 7.54
C VAL A 201 -8.67 6.87 6.18
N CYS A 202 -7.87 6.92 5.11
CA CYS A 202 -8.24 6.35 3.82
C CYS A 202 -7.16 5.43 3.27
N THR A 203 -7.47 4.71 2.20
CA THR A 203 -6.55 3.98 1.33
C THR A 203 -6.80 4.39 -0.14
N SER A 204 -5.92 4.00 -1.06
CA SER A 204 -6.18 4.17 -2.49
C SER A 204 -7.43 3.43 -3.00
N SER A 205 -7.99 2.49 -2.24
CA SER A 205 -9.22 1.76 -2.57
C SER A 205 -10.51 2.42 -2.03
N ASN A 206 -10.39 3.39 -1.12
CA ASN A 206 -11.54 4.01 -0.47
C ASN A 206 -11.44 5.54 -0.33
N ALA A 207 -10.42 6.17 -0.91
CA ALA A 207 -10.18 7.61 -0.83
C ALA A 207 -11.43 8.43 -1.19
N LYS A 208 -12.11 8.10 -2.29
CA LYS A 208 -13.36 8.78 -2.67
C LYS A 208 -14.43 8.69 -1.59
N ARG A 209 -14.63 7.52 -0.99
CA ARG A 209 -15.62 7.32 0.07
C ARG A 209 -15.27 8.08 1.34
N ALA A 210 -13.99 8.12 1.70
CA ALA A 210 -13.51 8.91 2.83
C ALA A 210 -13.73 10.41 2.59
N LEU A 211 -13.48 10.90 1.38
CA LEU A 211 -13.75 12.30 1.00
C LEU A 211 -15.25 12.60 0.96
N ASP A 212 -16.07 11.73 0.36
CA ASP A 212 -17.54 11.88 0.35
C ASP A 212 -18.09 11.97 1.78
N TRP A 213 -17.57 11.17 2.72
CA TRP A 213 -17.92 11.25 4.13
C TRP A 213 -17.42 12.56 4.76
N ALA A 214 -16.18 12.96 4.48
CA ALA A 214 -15.59 14.18 5.03
C ALA A 214 -16.40 15.42 4.61
N TYR A 215 -16.85 15.49 3.35
CA TYR A 215 -17.70 16.59 2.86
C TYR A 215 -19.14 16.58 3.41
N GLN A 216 -19.55 15.54 4.13
CA GLN A 216 -20.79 15.56 4.92
C GLN A 216 -20.57 16.19 6.30
N GLN A 217 -19.33 16.25 6.79
CA GLN A 217 -18.99 16.81 8.11
C GLN A 217 -18.54 18.28 8.02
N GLY A 218 -17.90 18.68 6.92
CA GLY A 218 -17.44 20.05 6.68
C GLY A 218 -17.32 20.37 5.19
N SER A 219 -17.03 21.61 4.84
CA SER A 219 -16.91 22.04 3.44
C SER A 219 -15.48 21.97 2.87
N LYS A 220 -14.49 21.68 3.73
CA LYS A 220 -13.06 21.67 3.38
C LYS A 220 -12.37 20.42 3.91
N VAL A 221 -11.35 19.94 3.21
CA VAL A 221 -10.52 18.81 3.65
C VAL A 221 -9.05 19.20 3.73
N LEU A 222 -8.37 18.81 4.82
CA LEU A 222 -6.92 18.73 4.90
C LEU A 222 -6.49 17.29 4.59
N PHE A 223 -5.89 17.06 3.42
CA PHE A 223 -5.52 15.72 2.95
C PHE A 223 -4.02 15.45 3.14
N LEU A 224 -3.69 14.39 3.87
CA LEU A 224 -2.32 14.02 4.26
C LEU A 224 -1.95 12.60 3.78
N PRO A 225 -0.65 12.29 3.64
CA PRO A 225 0.40 13.19 3.17
C PRO A 225 0.43 13.30 1.64
N ASP A 226 -0.21 12.38 0.90
CA ASP A 226 -0.04 12.26 -0.54
C ASP A 226 -0.92 13.25 -1.32
N GLN A 227 -0.28 14.24 -1.94
CA GLN A 227 -0.96 15.25 -2.74
C GLN A 227 -1.64 14.69 -3.99
N HIS A 228 -1.10 13.62 -4.58
CA HIS A 228 -1.56 13.08 -5.84
C HIS A 228 -2.81 12.24 -5.64
N LEU A 229 -2.84 11.36 -4.64
CA LEU A 229 -4.04 10.62 -4.26
C LEU A 229 -5.18 11.59 -3.94
N GLY A 230 -4.94 12.58 -3.09
CA GLY A 230 -5.96 13.58 -2.73
C GLY A 230 -6.45 14.36 -3.96
N ARG A 231 -5.53 14.91 -4.77
CA ARG A 231 -5.87 15.69 -5.98
C ARG A 231 -6.60 14.86 -7.01
N ASN A 232 -6.09 13.68 -7.35
CA ASN A 232 -6.65 12.83 -8.39
C ASN A 232 -8.04 12.35 -7.99
N THR A 233 -8.24 11.97 -6.73
CA THR A 233 -9.57 11.59 -6.24
C THR A 233 -10.54 12.77 -6.36
N ALA A 234 -10.17 13.96 -5.88
CA ALA A 234 -11.03 15.14 -5.93
C ALA A 234 -11.39 15.55 -7.36
N VAL A 235 -10.41 15.62 -8.25
CA VAL A 235 -10.60 16.10 -9.63
C VAL A 235 -11.30 15.05 -10.50
N LEU A 236 -10.86 13.79 -10.46
CA LEU A 236 -11.31 12.77 -11.39
C LEU A 236 -12.57 12.04 -10.94
N GLU A 237 -12.79 11.92 -9.63
CA GLU A 237 -13.91 11.14 -9.08
C GLU A 237 -14.99 12.00 -8.42
N MET A 238 -14.67 13.25 -8.05
CA MET A 238 -15.61 14.16 -7.35
C MET A 238 -15.97 15.41 -8.17
N GLY A 239 -15.38 15.58 -9.36
CA GLY A 239 -15.70 16.67 -10.29
C GLY A 239 -15.17 18.04 -9.85
N PHE A 240 -14.13 18.08 -9.02
CA PHE A 240 -13.49 19.33 -8.63
C PHE A 240 -12.55 19.80 -9.76
N SER A 241 -12.29 21.11 -9.78
CA SER A 241 -11.24 21.68 -10.61
C SER A 241 -9.88 21.60 -9.89
N LEU A 242 -8.79 21.79 -10.64
CA LEU A 242 -7.46 21.93 -10.04
C LEU A 242 -7.37 23.16 -9.12
N ASP A 243 -8.13 24.21 -9.41
CA ASP A 243 -8.15 25.45 -8.62
C ASP A 243 -8.84 25.27 -7.25
N ASP A 244 -9.69 24.26 -7.11
CA ASP A 244 -10.27 23.87 -5.80
C ASP A 244 -9.23 23.24 -4.86
N CYS A 245 -8.05 22.88 -5.38
CA CYS A 245 -6.98 22.20 -4.66
C CYS A 245 -5.77 23.11 -4.45
N VAL A 246 -5.46 23.44 -3.20
CA VAL A 246 -4.22 24.16 -2.84
C VAL A 246 -3.19 23.21 -2.27
N LEU A 247 -1.91 23.50 -2.52
CA LEU A 247 -0.78 22.69 -2.01
C LEU A 247 -0.16 23.38 -0.79
N TYR A 248 -0.22 22.73 0.37
CA TYR A 248 0.36 23.19 1.62
C TYR A 248 1.79 22.64 1.78
N ASP A 249 2.78 23.53 1.72
CA ASP A 249 4.18 23.22 1.94
C ASP A 249 4.60 23.52 3.39
N PRO A 250 4.78 22.52 4.26
CA PRO A 250 5.07 22.74 5.68
C PRO A 250 6.40 23.45 5.95
N HIS A 251 7.26 23.61 4.94
CA HIS A 251 8.53 24.32 5.05
C HIS A 251 8.42 25.81 4.72
N LYS A 252 7.22 26.31 4.42
CA LYS A 252 6.94 27.72 4.13
C LYS A 252 5.98 28.32 5.15
N PRO A 253 6.06 29.63 5.42
CA PRO A 253 5.05 30.33 6.22
C PRO A 253 3.65 30.10 5.64
N ASN A 254 2.70 29.69 6.47
CA ASN A 254 1.32 29.39 6.10
C ASN A 254 1.18 28.40 4.93
N GLY A 255 2.09 27.44 4.80
CA GLY A 255 2.08 26.49 3.69
C GLY A 255 2.54 27.07 2.35
N GLY A 256 3.01 28.32 2.34
CA GLY A 256 3.25 29.08 1.11
C GLY A 256 1.99 29.63 0.46
N LEU A 257 0.88 29.71 1.20
CA LEU A 257 -0.43 30.14 0.72
C LEU A 257 -0.88 31.45 1.39
N THR A 258 -1.71 32.21 0.69
CA THR A 258 -2.39 33.37 1.26
C THR A 258 -3.58 32.93 2.10
N ALA A 259 -4.03 33.82 3.00
CA ALA A 259 -5.24 33.59 3.79
C ALA A 259 -6.49 33.41 2.92
N GLU A 260 -6.57 34.08 1.77
CA GLU A 260 -7.66 33.95 0.81
C GLU A 260 -7.63 32.57 0.15
N GLN A 261 -6.47 32.11 -0.32
CA GLN A 261 -6.31 30.77 -0.88
C GLN A 261 -6.73 29.67 0.11
N LEU A 262 -6.36 29.78 1.38
CA LEU A 262 -6.77 28.82 2.41
C LEU A 262 -8.28 28.84 2.70
N ARG A 263 -8.90 30.03 2.65
CA ARG A 263 -10.35 30.18 2.84
C ARG A 263 -11.15 29.62 1.67
N ASP A 264 -10.68 29.84 0.46
CA ASP A 264 -11.41 29.46 -0.77
C ASP A 264 -11.18 28.00 -1.18
N ALA A 265 -10.05 27.40 -0.79
CA ALA A 265 -9.74 26.01 -1.12
C ALA A 265 -10.80 25.04 -0.61
N ARG A 266 -11.13 24.01 -1.40
CA ARG A 266 -11.96 22.88 -0.93
C ARG A 266 -11.10 21.69 -0.50
N MET A 267 -9.92 21.56 -1.10
CA MET A 267 -8.90 20.57 -0.78
C MET A 267 -7.58 21.28 -0.43
N ILE A 268 -7.11 21.13 0.80
CA ILE A 268 -5.76 21.51 1.22
C ILE A 268 -4.92 20.23 1.18
N LEU A 269 -4.06 20.12 0.18
CA LEU A 269 -3.22 18.95 -0.05
C LEU A 269 -1.87 19.15 0.64
N TRP A 270 -1.45 18.21 1.46
CA TRP A 270 -0.09 18.21 2.00
C TRP A 270 0.93 18.02 0.87
N ARG A 271 2.07 18.71 0.93
CA ARG A 271 3.18 18.53 -0.02
C ARG A 271 3.98 17.25 0.24
N GLY A 272 3.31 16.10 0.24
CA GLY A 272 3.94 14.79 0.19
C GLY A 272 3.55 14.03 -1.09
N HIS A 273 4.36 13.03 -1.46
CA HIS A 273 4.10 12.13 -2.58
C HIS A 273 4.92 10.85 -2.44
N CYS A 274 4.46 9.78 -3.07
CA CYS A 274 5.26 8.56 -3.17
C CYS A 274 6.39 8.72 -4.19
N SER A 275 7.63 8.53 -3.76
CA SER A 275 8.78 8.65 -4.66
C SER A 275 8.83 7.57 -5.74
N VAL A 276 8.20 6.40 -5.53
CA VAL A 276 8.06 5.34 -6.56
C VAL A 276 7.10 5.81 -7.66
N HIS A 277 5.87 6.18 -7.30
CA HIS A 277 4.85 6.58 -8.28
C HIS A 277 5.13 7.95 -8.91
N GLY A 278 5.85 8.82 -8.19
CA GLY A 278 6.33 10.11 -8.66
C GLY A 278 7.38 10.01 -9.78
N ARG A 279 7.91 8.81 -10.08
CA ARG A 279 8.82 8.57 -11.22
C ARG A 279 8.14 8.51 -12.56
N PHE A 280 6.92 7.98 -12.58
CA PHE A 280 6.20 7.86 -13.83
C PHE A 280 5.91 9.27 -14.36
N THR A 281 6.21 9.49 -15.63
CA THR A 281 6.01 10.77 -16.31
C THR A 281 5.09 10.57 -17.51
N LEU A 282 4.57 11.67 -18.04
CA LEU A 282 3.83 11.63 -19.30
C LEU A 282 4.66 11.01 -20.43
N ASP A 283 5.97 11.23 -20.43
CA ASP A 283 6.89 10.62 -21.40
C ASP A 283 6.98 9.10 -21.24
N SER A 284 6.91 8.57 -20.01
CA SER A 284 6.82 7.12 -19.77
C SER A 284 5.60 6.51 -20.48
N VAL A 285 4.45 7.17 -20.40
CA VAL A 285 3.20 6.75 -21.06
C VAL A 285 3.30 6.86 -22.58
N ASN A 286 3.81 7.99 -23.09
CA ASN A 286 3.96 8.21 -24.53
C ASN A 286 4.92 7.21 -25.16
N ASP A 287 6.05 6.95 -24.49
CA ASP A 287 7.07 6.03 -24.96
C ASP A 287 6.56 4.58 -25.03
N VAL A 288 5.87 4.08 -24.00
CA VAL A 288 5.39 2.70 -24.02
C VAL A 288 4.33 2.49 -25.11
N ARG A 289 3.48 3.50 -25.36
CA ARG A 289 2.49 3.47 -26.46
C ARG A 289 3.15 3.48 -27.84
N GLN A 290 4.30 4.16 -27.99
CA GLN A 290 5.09 4.11 -29.22
C GLN A 290 5.75 2.74 -29.43
N ARG A 291 6.29 2.14 -28.36
CA ARG A 291 6.96 0.83 -28.42
C ARG A 291 6.00 -0.34 -28.60
N VAL A 292 4.82 -0.26 -27.99
CA VAL A 292 3.83 -1.33 -27.96
C VAL A 292 2.46 -0.78 -28.40
N PRO A 293 2.16 -0.78 -29.72
CA PRO A 293 0.87 -0.33 -30.22
C PRO A 293 -0.29 -1.14 -29.62
N GLY A 294 -1.31 -0.45 -29.10
CA GLY A 294 -2.49 -1.08 -28.49
C GLY A 294 -2.31 -1.51 -27.03
N VAL A 295 -1.20 -1.12 -26.37
CA VAL A 295 -1.00 -1.34 -24.93
C VAL A 295 -2.03 -0.58 -24.09
N ASN A 296 -2.56 -1.24 -23.07
CA ASN A 296 -3.37 -0.59 -22.02
C ASN A 296 -2.45 -0.09 -20.92
N VAL A 297 -2.62 1.16 -20.50
CA VAL A 297 -1.83 1.80 -19.44
C VAL A 297 -2.66 1.82 -18.16
N LEU A 298 -2.18 1.14 -17.12
CA LEU A 298 -2.85 0.98 -15.84
C LEU A 298 -1.96 1.48 -14.71
N VAL A 299 -2.36 2.53 -14.00
CA VAL A 299 -1.51 3.20 -13.01
C VAL A 299 -2.15 3.32 -11.64
N HIS A 300 -1.32 3.49 -10.61
CA HIS A 300 -1.79 3.77 -9.26
C HIS A 300 -2.19 5.26 -9.11
N PRO A 301 -3.21 5.61 -8.29
CA PRO A 301 -3.65 7.01 -8.11
C PRO A 301 -2.62 7.92 -7.40
N GLU A 302 -1.54 7.36 -6.84
CA GLU A 302 -0.38 8.12 -6.32
C GLU A 302 0.50 8.70 -7.45
N CYS A 303 0.27 8.31 -8.70
CA CYS A 303 0.95 8.92 -9.84
C CYS A 303 0.54 10.38 -10.04
N ARG A 304 1.44 11.15 -10.68
CA ARG A 304 1.18 12.55 -10.99
C ARG A 304 -0.07 12.69 -11.87
N HIS A 305 -0.75 13.84 -11.74
CA HIS A 305 -2.05 14.06 -12.37
C HIS A 305 -2.01 13.89 -13.90
N GLU A 306 -0.95 14.36 -14.54
CA GLU A 306 -0.72 14.21 -15.98
C GLU A 306 -0.54 12.75 -16.42
N VAL A 307 0.00 11.88 -15.56
CA VAL A 307 0.15 10.44 -15.83
C VAL A 307 -1.18 9.75 -15.69
N VAL A 308 -1.91 10.05 -14.62
CA VAL A 308 -3.23 9.48 -14.34
C VAL A 308 -4.22 9.85 -15.44
N ASN A 309 -4.22 11.10 -15.92
CA ASN A 309 -5.04 11.53 -17.06
C ASN A 309 -4.68 10.85 -18.38
N ALA A 310 -3.42 10.46 -18.57
CA ALA A 310 -2.96 9.82 -19.79
C ALA A 310 -3.16 8.29 -19.77
N ALA A 311 -3.39 7.70 -18.59
CA ALA A 311 -3.62 6.27 -18.40
C ALA A 311 -5.03 5.85 -18.87
N ASP A 312 -5.16 4.59 -19.26
CA ASP A 312 -6.44 4.00 -19.66
C ASP A 312 -7.26 3.57 -18.44
N LEU A 313 -6.58 3.15 -17.36
CA LEU A 313 -7.18 2.74 -16.10
C LEU A 313 -6.34 3.23 -14.91
N VAL A 314 -7.04 3.52 -13.80
CA VAL A 314 -6.44 4.04 -12.57
C VAL A 314 -7.05 3.29 -11.40
N GLY A 315 -6.23 2.81 -10.46
CA GLY A 315 -6.77 2.23 -9.24
C GLY A 315 -5.73 1.73 -8.25
N SER A 316 -6.22 1.30 -7.08
CA SER A 316 -5.38 0.71 -6.03
C SER A 316 -4.64 -0.53 -6.51
N THR A 317 -3.67 -0.99 -5.72
CA THR A 317 -2.97 -2.27 -5.93
C THR A 317 -3.94 -3.44 -6.21
N GLU A 318 -5.01 -3.54 -5.43
CA GLU A 318 -5.99 -4.63 -5.59
C GLU A 318 -6.85 -4.48 -6.84
N TYR A 319 -7.14 -3.23 -7.23
CA TYR A 319 -7.78 -2.97 -8.52
C TYR A 319 -6.86 -3.38 -9.68
N ILE A 320 -5.57 -3.07 -9.58
CA ILE A 320 -4.57 -3.44 -10.61
C ILE A 320 -4.51 -4.95 -10.77
N ILE A 321 -4.35 -5.69 -9.66
CA ILE A 321 -4.29 -7.16 -9.67
C ILE A 321 -5.54 -7.75 -10.32
N ARG A 322 -6.74 -7.36 -9.83
CA ARG A 322 -8.01 -7.86 -10.37
C ARG A 322 -8.21 -7.55 -11.85
N THR A 323 -7.77 -6.37 -12.28
CA THR A 323 -7.88 -5.95 -13.69
C THR A 323 -7.01 -6.83 -14.58
N ILE A 324 -5.77 -7.10 -14.17
CA ILE A 324 -4.84 -7.95 -14.92
C ILE A 324 -5.29 -9.42 -14.93
N GLU A 325 -5.77 -9.94 -13.80
CA GLU A 325 -6.30 -11.30 -13.71
C GLU A 325 -7.51 -11.51 -14.63
N ALA A 326 -8.40 -10.52 -14.71
CA ALA A 326 -9.60 -10.56 -15.56
C ALA A 326 -9.34 -10.19 -17.03
N ALA A 327 -8.14 -9.70 -17.36
CA ALA A 327 -7.83 -9.27 -18.71
C ALA A 327 -7.81 -10.46 -19.70
N PRO A 328 -8.17 -10.25 -20.98
CA PRO A 328 -8.16 -11.31 -21.96
C PRO A 328 -6.73 -11.77 -22.28
N ALA A 329 -6.55 -13.06 -22.58
CA ALA A 329 -5.28 -13.59 -23.07
C ALA A 329 -4.83 -12.86 -24.35
N GLY A 330 -3.52 -12.65 -24.50
CA GLY A 330 -2.92 -11.92 -25.61
C GLY A 330 -2.97 -10.39 -25.48
N SER A 331 -3.59 -9.85 -24.42
CA SER A 331 -3.59 -8.41 -24.15
C SER A 331 -2.21 -7.89 -23.72
N ALA A 332 -1.96 -6.60 -23.98
CA ALA A 332 -0.76 -5.89 -23.55
C ALA A 332 -1.08 -4.83 -22.51
N TRP A 333 -0.25 -4.75 -21.47
CA TRP A 333 -0.42 -3.92 -20.28
C TRP A 333 0.89 -3.29 -19.84
N ALA A 334 0.88 -1.96 -19.72
CA ALA A 334 1.93 -1.19 -19.06
C ALA A 334 1.42 -0.76 -17.68
N VAL A 335 2.05 -1.28 -16.62
CA VAL A 335 1.60 -1.09 -15.24
C VAL A 335 2.51 -0.09 -14.52
N GLY A 336 1.93 1.02 -14.06
CA GLY A 336 2.59 2.07 -13.28
C GLY A 336 2.34 1.93 -11.79
N THR A 337 3.07 1.01 -11.14
CA THR A 337 3.06 0.84 -9.68
C THR A 337 4.43 0.36 -9.19
N GLU A 338 4.56 -0.39 -8.09
CA GLU A 338 5.82 -0.94 -7.63
C GLU A 338 6.26 -2.18 -8.46
N LEU A 339 7.57 -2.28 -8.74
CA LEU A 339 8.15 -3.24 -9.68
C LEU A 339 7.98 -4.71 -9.30
N ASN A 340 8.12 -5.09 -8.02
CA ASN A 340 7.97 -6.47 -7.58
C ASN A 340 6.57 -7.00 -7.89
N LEU A 341 5.54 -6.16 -7.73
CA LEU A 341 4.18 -6.53 -8.10
C LEU A 341 4.03 -6.74 -9.61
N VAL A 342 4.53 -5.80 -10.42
CA VAL A 342 4.42 -5.91 -11.89
C VAL A 342 5.14 -7.15 -12.39
N ARG A 343 6.33 -7.44 -11.85
CA ARG A 343 7.09 -8.65 -12.15
C ARG A 343 6.30 -9.91 -11.80
N ARG A 344 5.70 -9.96 -10.61
CA ARG A 344 4.89 -11.09 -10.16
C ARG A 344 3.68 -11.32 -11.05
N LEU A 345 2.98 -10.25 -11.45
CA LEU A 345 1.86 -10.33 -12.38
C LEU A 345 2.29 -10.87 -13.75
N ALA A 346 3.43 -10.41 -14.28
CA ALA A 346 3.97 -10.90 -15.55
C ALA A 346 4.34 -12.40 -15.49
N LEU A 347 4.85 -12.87 -14.35
CA LEU A 347 5.16 -14.29 -14.12
C LEU A 347 3.90 -15.15 -13.98
N ALA A 348 2.88 -14.65 -13.28
CA ALA A 348 1.63 -15.36 -13.04
C ALA A 348 0.73 -15.45 -14.28
N HIS A 349 0.89 -14.53 -15.24
CA HIS A 349 0.07 -14.45 -16.45
C HIS A 349 0.92 -14.44 -17.73
N PRO A 350 1.61 -15.56 -18.05
CA PRO A 350 2.46 -15.65 -19.24
C PRO A 350 1.67 -15.58 -20.55
N ASP A 351 0.34 -15.71 -20.49
CA ASP A 351 -0.58 -15.54 -21.60
C ASP A 351 -0.81 -14.05 -21.98
N LYS A 352 -0.29 -13.10 -21.18
CA LYS A 352 -0.43 -11.66 -21.37
C LYS A 352 0.94 -11.00 -21.49
N GLN A 353 1.01 -9.86 -22.18
CA GLN A 353 2.20 -9.03 -22.20
C GLN A 353 2.09 -7.96 -21.12
N ILE A 354 2.69 -8.22 -19.95
CA ILE A 354 2.67 -7.27 -18.82
C ILE A 354 4.07 -6.67 -18.67
N MET A 355 4.17 -5.35 -18.67
CA MET A 355 5.43 -4.62 -18.54
C MET A 355 5.32 -3.49 -17.54
N PHE A 356 6.45 -3.09 -16.97
CA PHE A 356 6.54 -1.91 -16.12
C PHE A 356 6.47 -0.65 -16.98
N LEU A 357 5.82 0.39 -16.45
CA LEU A 357 5.62 1.64 -17.20
C LEU A 357 6.94 2.41 -17.40
N ASP A 358 7.86 2.36 -16.45
CA ASP A 358 9.19 2.98 -16.59
C ASP A 358 10.17 2.03 -17.30
N LYS A 359 11.18 2.60 -17.97
CA LYS A 359 12.31 1.86 -18.53
C LYS A 359 13.38 1.57 -17.50
N ALA A 360 13.50 2.40 -16.47
CA ALA A 360 14.48 2.20 -15.41
C ALA A 360 13.99 1.13 -14.43
N VAL A 361 14.88 0.22 -14.07
CA VAL A 361 14.59 -0.81 -13.06
C VAL A 361 14.65 -0.14 -11.70
N CYS A 362 13.48 0.27 -11.22
CA CYS A 362 13.32 1.04 -9.99
C CYS A 362 12.37 0.33 -9.04
N TYR A 363 12.71 0.30 -7.76
CA TYR A 363 11.90 -0.35 -6.74
C TYR A 363 11.85 0.48 -5.46
N CYS A 364 10.84 0.21 -4.63
CA CYS A 364 10.73 0.86 -3.32
C CYS A 364 11.87 0.39 -2.42
N SER A 365 12.81 1.26 -2.09
CA SER A 365 14.00 0.87 -1.34
C SER A 365 13.66 0.44 0.08
N THR A 366 12.65 1.06 0.70
CA THR A 366 12.23 0.72 2.06
C THR A 366 11.43 -0.57 2.16
N MET A 367 10.59 -0.89 1.16
CA MET A 367 9.96 -2.22 1.07
C MET A 367 11.00 -3.32 0.90
N ASN A 368 12.00 -3.12 0.04
CA ASN A 368 13.04 -4.12 -0.22
C ASN A 368 14.05 -4.29 0.93
N ARG A 369 13.97 -3.47 2.00
CA ARG A 369 14.77 -3.67 3.22
C ARG A 369 14.42 -4.96 3.94
N ILE A 370 13.14 -5.34 3.93
CA ILE A 370 12.74 -6.65 4.41
C ILE A 370 13.15 -7.64 3.32
N ASP A 371 14.26 -8.32 3.60
CA ASP A 371 14.79 -9.42 2.81
C ASP A 371 14.71 -10.73 3.59
N LEU A 372 15.10 -11.82 2.94
CA LEU A 372 15.07 -13.13 3.56
C LEU A 372 15.97 -13.26 4.81
N PRO A 373 17.20 -12.71 4.86
CA PRO A 373 17.99 -12.62 6.09
C PRO A 373 17.22 -12.02 7.28
N HIS A 374 16.57 -10.86 7.11
CA HIS A 374 15.81 -10.22 8.20
C HIS A 374 14.62 -11.07 8.64
N LEU A 375 13.87 -11.63 7.69
CA LEU A 375 12.73 -12.51 8.01
C LEU A 375 13.17 -13.77 8.76
N VAL A 376 14.22 -14.45 8.28
CA VAL A 376 14.76 -15.67 8.92
C VAL A 376 15.19 -15.37 10.34
N TRP A 377 15.96 -14.29 10.54
CA TRP A 377 16.41 -13.90 11.86
C TRP A 377 15.23 -13.63 12.80
N ALA A 378 14.23 -12.85 12.37
CA ALA A 378 13.06 -12.57 13.18
C ALA A 378 12.31 -13.86 13.57
N LEU A 379 12.08 -14.78 12.63
CA LEU A 379 11.41 -16.05 12.91
C LEU A 379 12.22 -16.95 13.85
N GLU A 380 13.54 -17.06 13.67
CA GLU A 380 14.41 -17.89 14.53
C GLU A 380 14.52 -17.34 15.96
N GLU A 381 14.53 -16.01 16.12
CA GLU A 381 14.49 -15.37 17.44
C GLU A 381 13.19 -15.71 18.18
N LEU A 382 12.04 -15.65 17.47
CA LEU A 382 10.74 -16.05 18.02
C LEU A 382 10.69 -17.54 18.39
N VAL A 383 11.27 -18.42 17.58
CA VAL A 383 11.42 -19.86 17.92
C VAL A 383 12.22 -20.03 19.21
N ALA A 384 13.26 -19.21 19.40
CA ALA A 384 14.08 -19.22 20.60
C ALA A 384 13.42 -18.50 21.80
N GLY A 385 12.17 -18.04 21.67
CA GLY A 385 11.41 -17.37 22.72
C GLY A 385 11.81 -15.91 22.96
N ARG A 386 12.55 -15.29 22.03
CA ARG A 386 12.98 -13.89 22.11
C ARG A 386 12.16 -13.04 21.15
N VAL A 387 11.49 -12.03 21.70
CA VAL A 387 10.75 -11.05 20.91
C VAL A 387 11.71 -9.97 20.45
N VAL A 388 11.77 -9.74 19.14
CA VAL A 388 12.64 -8.74 18.51
C VAL A 388 11.81 -7.77 17.68
N ASN A 389 12.29 -6.53 17.55
CA ASN A 389 11.68 -5.48 16.73
C ASN A 389 10.15 -5.38 16.92
N GLN A 390 9.69 -5.48 18.16
CA GLN A 390 8.29 -5.30 18.48
C GLN A 390 7.91 -3.85 18.22
N ILE A 391 6.89 -3.66 17.39
CA ILE A 391 6.22 -2.38 17.22
C ILE A 391 5.23 -2.22 18.37
N THR A 392 5.22 -1.03 18.95
CA THR A 392 4.29 -0.67 20.02
C THR A 392 3.96 0.80 19.89
N VAL A 393 2.69 1.10 19.73
CA VAL A 393 2.14 2.45 19.75
C VAL A 393 1.67 2.76 21.17
N ASP A 394 2.01 3.95 21.69
CA ASP A 394 1.57 4.34 23.02
C ASP A 394 0.04 4.43 23.11
N ALA A 395 -0.51 4.22 24.31
CA ALA A 395 -1.95 4.06 24.50
C ALA A 395 -2.78 5.29 24.08
N ASP A 396 -2.25 6.50 24.23
CA ASP A 396 -2.96 7.73 23.88
C ASP A 396 -3.01 7.90 22.36
N THR A 397 -1.87 7.73 21.69
CA THR A 397 -1.78 7.71 20.22
C THR A 397 -2.66 6.61 19.65
N ALA A 398 -2.59 5.38 20.19
CA ALA A 398 -3.36 4.25 19.73
C ALA A 398 -4.88 4.48 19.89
N HIS A 399 -5.31 5.06 21.01
CA HIS A 399 -6.71 5.40 21.23
C HIS A 399 -7.25 6.34 20.14
N HIS A 400 -6.56 7.45 19.89
CA HIS A 400 -7.01 8.42 18.90
C HIS A 400 -6.84 7.91 17.46
N ALA A 401 -5.76 7.19 17.16
CA ALA A 401 -5.56 6.60 15.83
C ALA A 401 -6.63 5.56 15.51
N ARG A 402 -7.04 4.76 16.50
CA ARG A 402 -8.14 3.80 16.37
C ARG A 402 -9.46 4.48 16.02
N VAL A 403 -9.77 5.67 16.55
CA VAL A 403 -10.97 6.42 16.16
C VAL A 403 -11.01 6.68 14.65
N ALA A 404 -9.91 7.16 14.06
CA ALA A 404 -9.85 7.44 12.63
C ALA A 404 -9.83 6.16 11.76
N LEU A 405 -9.21 5.07 12.25
CA LEU A 405 -9.21 3.76 11.59
C LEU A 405 -10.59 3.09 11.64
N ASP A 406 -11.28 3.14 12.77
CA ASP A 406 -12.64 2.63 12.94
C ASP A 406 -13.63 3.42 12.07
N GLN A 407 -13.43 4.75 11.96
CA GLN A 407 -14.22 5.57 11.03
C GLN A 407 -14.00 5.15 9.56
N MET A 408 -12.77 4.78 9.18
CA MET A 408 -12.50 4.22 7.85
C MET A 408 -13.23 2.89 7.65
N LEU A 409 -13.23 2.02 8.66
CA LEU A 409 -13.91 0.72 8.65
C LEU A 409 -15.43 0.86 8.57
N ALA A 410 -15.99 1.93 9.14
CA ALA A 410 -17.41 2.24 9.14
C ALA A 410 -17.90 2.90 7.84
N LEU A 411 -17.01 3.27 6.91
CA LEU A 411 -17.41 3.82 5.62
C LEU A 411 -18.30 2.81 4.86
N PRO A 412 -19.36 3.25 4.18
CA PRO A 412 -20.25 2.36 3.45
C PRO A 412 -19.52 1.39 2.51
N GLY A 413 -19.97 0.13 2.50
CA GLY A 413 -19.55 -0.88 1.53
C GLY A 413 -19.89 -0.44 0.10
N ALA A 414 -19.09 -0.88 -0.87
CA ALA A 414 -19.29 -0.59 -2.29
C ALA A 414 -20.45 -1.40 -2.88
#